data_AF-A0A8T3T4S0-F1
#
_entry.id   AF-A0A8T3T4S0-F1
#
_cell.length_a   1.000
_cell.length_b   1.000
_cell.length_c   1.000
_cell.angle_alpha   90.00
_cell.angle_beta   90.00
_cell.angle_gamma   90.00
#
_symmetry.space_group_name_H-M   'P 1'
#
loop_
_entity.id
_entity.type
_entity.pdbx_description
1 polymer ?
#
loop_
_entity_poly.entity_id
_entity_poly.type
_entity_poly.pdbx_seq_one_letter_code
_entity_poly.pdbx_strand_id
1 'polypeptide(L)'
;MSPSKAFRVMLEAEQHRRLQRLAERRDQSMGSLIRESVSAYLADAPANEDTLVGIIGLFEDTGPRPYGDVGEEHDAYLADQGAEAGADAAADASQTGDRSARKRRGRTAP
;
A
#
# COMPACT_ATOMS: atom_id res chain seq x y z
N MET A 1 -12.96 -30.52 -8.13
CA MET A 1 -12.57 -30.63 -6.71
C MET A 1 -11.09 -30.30 -6.62
N SER A 2 -10.71 -29.24 -5.89
CA SER A 2 -9.30 -28.91 -5.66
C SER A 2 -8.65 -29.98 -4.78
N PRO A 3 -7.36 -30.30 -4.97
CA PRO A 3 -6.68 -31.32 -4.18
C PRO A 3 -6.61 -30.92 -2.70
N SER A 4 -6.99 -31.83 -1.80
CA SER A 4 -6.85 -31.62 -0.36
C SER A 4 -5.40 -31.87 0.08
N LYS A 5 -4.81 -30.94 0.85
CA LYS A 5 -3.48 -31.10 1.44
C LYS A 5 -3.59 -31.42 2.93
N ALA A 6 -2.93 -32.50 3.37
CA ALA A 6 -2.85 -32.85 4.78
C ALA A 6 -1.82 -31.96 5.50
N PHE A 7 -2.17 -31.41 6.65
CA PHE A 7 -1.28 -30.63 7.50
C PHE A 7 -1.68 -30.77 8.97
N ARG A 8 -0.74 -30.50 9.88
CA ARG A 8 -0.96 -30.57 11.33
C ARG A 8 -1.01 -29.15 11.90
N VAL A 9 -2.02 -28.88 12.71
CA VAL A 9 -2.19 -27.58 13.40
C VAL A 9 -2.17 -27.83 14.90
N MET A 10 -1.50 -26.96 15.64
CA MET A 10 -1.60 -26.92 17.09
C MET A 10 -2.76 -26.02 17.49
N LEU A 11 -3.68 -26.56 18.29
CA LEU A 11 -4.78 -25.82 18.89
C LEU A 11 -4.57 -25.79 20.40
N GLU A 12 -5.09 -24.75 21.04
CA GLU A 12 -5.19 -24.74 22.49
C GLU A 12 -6.10 -25.88 22.97
N ALA A 13 -5.83 -26.40 24.16
CA ALA A 13 -6.61 -27.52 24.72
C ALA A 13 -8.10 -27.16 24.83
N GLU A 14 -8.43 -25.90 25.14
CA GLU A 14 -9.82 -25.44 25.18
C GLU A 14 -10.47 -25.41 23.79
N GLN A 15 -9.78 -24.89 22.78
CA GLN A 15 -10.25 -24.85 21.40
C GLN A 15 -10.55 -26.26 20.88
N HIS A 16 -9.65 -27.21 21.12
CA HIS A 16 -9.85 -28.61 20.74
C HIS A 16 -11.11 -29.20 21.40
N ARG A 17 -11.28 -29.02 22.72
CA ARG A 17 -12.47 -29.51 23.44
C ARG A 17 -13.77 -28.89 22.92
N ARG A 18 -13.76 -27.58 22.62
CA ARG A 18 -14.93 -26.87 22.08
C ARG A 18 -15.26 -27.36 20.67
N LEU A 19 -14.26 -27.56 19.83
CA LEU A 19 -14.42 -28.06 18.47
C LEU A 19 -14.96 -29.49 18.45
N GLN A 20 -14.44 -30.36 19.32
CA GLN A 20 -14.93 -31.73 19.46
C GLN A 20 -16.41 -31.77 19.86
N ARG A 21 -16.83 -31.00 20.88
CA ARG A 21 -18.24 -30.92 21.28
C ARG A 21 -19.14 -30.38 20.17
N LEU A 22 -18.63 -29.46 19.34
CA LEU A 22 -19.38 -28.93 18.21
C LEU A 22 -19.53 -29.98 17.09
N ALA A 23 -18.47 -30.74 16.82
CA ALA A 23 -18.45 -31.84 15.87
C ALA A 23 -19.50 -32.91 16.22
N GLU A 24 -19.50 -33.35 17.48
CA GLU A 24 -20.47 -34.33 18.00
C GLU A 24 -21.91 -33.81 17.90
N ARG A 25 -22.15 -32.54 18.24
CA ARG A 25 -23.48 -31.92 18.15
C ARG A 25 -24.01 -31.77 16.74
N ARG A 26 -23.13 -31.64 15.74
CA ARG A 26 -23.49 -31.41 14.34
C ARG A 26 -23.41 -32.67 13.48
N ASP A 27 -23.03 -33.81 14.06
CA ASP A 27 -22.74 -35.06 13.34
C ASP A 27 -21.75 -34.85 12.17
N GLN A 28 -20.67 -34.11 12.43
CA GLN A 28 -19.66 -33.75 11.44
C GLN A 28 -18.26 -34.03 11.96
N SER A 29 -17.31 -34.27 11.04
CA SER A 29 -15.90 -34.37 11.43
C SER A 29 -15.33 -33.01 11.83
N MET A 30 -14.40 -32.98 12.80
CA MET A 30 -13.66 -31.77 13.16
C MET A 30 -12.97 -31.14 11.95
N GLY A 31 -12.43 -31.95 11.04
CA GLY A 31 -11.82 -31.46 9.81
C GLY A 31 -12.80 -30.76 8.88
N SER A 32 -14.08 -31.17 8.84
CA SER A 32 -15.12 -30.47 8.08
C SER A 32 -15.41 -29.11 8.68
N LEU A 33 -15.55 -29.02 10.01
CA LEU A 33 -15.79 -27.76 10.71
C LEU A 33 -14.61 -26.80 10.55
N ILE A 34 -13.37 -27.28 10.62
CA ILE A 34 -12.18 -26.46 10.37
C ILE A 34 -12.19 -25.92 8.95
N ARG A 35 -12.53 -26.74 7.94
CA ARG A 35 -12.62 -26.27 6.55
C ARG A 35 -13.73 -25.24 6.38
N GLU A 36 -14.90 -25.46 6.95
CA GLU A 36 -16.01 -24.50 6.95
C GLU A 36 -15.58 -23.17 7.58
N SER A 37 -14.94 -23.20 8.76
CA SER A 37 -14.50 -21.99 9.44
C SER A 37 -13.40 -21.25 8.67
N VAL A 38 -12.45 -21.99 8.08
CA VAL A 38 -11.39 -21.40 7.26
C VAL A 38 -11.96 -20.77 6.00
N SER A 39 -12.89 -21.44 5.32
CA SER A 39 -13.57 -20.88 4.14
C SER A 39 -14.33 -19.61 4.49
N ALA A 40 -15.06 -19.59 5.61
CA ALA A 40 -15.76 -18.39 6.06
C ALA A 40 -14.80 -17.25 6.40
N TYR A 41 -13.73 -17.54 7.14
CA TYR A 41 -12.72 -16.54 7.51
C TYR A 41 -12.01 -15.95 6.29
N LEU A 42 -11.70 -16.78 5.28
CA LEU A 42 -11.03 -16.34 4.06
C LEU A 42 -11.97 -15.66 3.05
N ALA A 43 -13.28 -15.93 3.10
CA ALA A 43 -14.26 -15.24 2.26
C ALA A 43 -14.38 -13.76 2.63
N ASP A 44 -14.23 -13.43 3.91
CA ASP A 44 -14.27 -12.07 4.42
C ASP A 44 -12.88 -11.40 4.47
N ALA A 45 -11.81 -12.17 4.26
CA ALA A 45 -10.48 -11.60 4.13
C ALA A 45 -10.41 -10.82 2.82
N PRO A 46 -9.93 -9.56 2.82
CA PRO A 46 -9.65 -8.88 1.57
C PRO A 46 -8.73 -9.80 0.79
N ALA A 47 -9.13 -10.16 -0.43
CA ALA A 47 -8.18 -10.71 -1.38
C ALA A 47 -6.97 -9.76 -1.33
N ASN A 48 -5.75 -10.30 -1.31
CA ASN A 48 -4.56 -9.47 -1.54
C ASN A 48 -4.55 -8.96 -3.00
N GLU A 49 -5.66 -8.38 -3.45
CA GLU A 49 -5.70 -7.36 -4.47
C GLU A 49 -5.00 -6.18 -3.83
N ASP A 50 -3.93 -5.73 -4.49
CA ASP A 50 -3.25 -4.50 -4.14
C ASP A 50 -4.30 -3.43 -3.84
N THR A 51 -4.31 -2.93 -2.59
CA THR A 51 -5.27 -1.91 -2.13
C THR A 51 -5.29 -0.68 -3.04
N LEU A 52 -4.23 -0.47 -3.84
CA LEU A 52 -4.14 0.62 -4.81
C LEU A 52 -4.95 0.36 -6.09
N VAL A 53 -5.34 -0.88 -6.40
CA VAL A 53 -6.17 -1.23 -7.57
C VAL A 53 -7.53 -0.51 -7.52
N GLY A 54 -8.11 -0.36 -6.33
CA GLY A 54 -9.36 0.39 -6.14
C GLY A 54 -9.22 1.91 -6.29
N ILE A 55 -8.00 2.43 -6.44
CA ILE A 55 -7.70 3.87 -6.59
C ILE A 55 -7.48 4.25 -8.07
N ILE A 56 -7.15 3.28 -8.93
CA ILE A 56 -6.89 3.52 -10.36
C ILE A 56 -8.17 4.07 -11.02
N GLY A 57 -8.06 5.26 -11.63
CA GLY A 57 -9.16 5.90 -12.35
C GLY A 57 -10.20 6.61 -11.49
N LEU A 58 -10.01 6.74 -10.16
CA LEU A 58 -10.92 7.50 -9.29
C LEU A 58 -10.93 9.01 -9.56
N PHE A 59 -9.86 9.52 -10.16
CA PHE A 59 -9.72 10.92 -10.50
C PHE A 59 -9.46 11.05 -12.00
N GLU A 60 -10.31 11.83 -12.65
CA GLU A 60 -10.03 12.30 -14.00
C GLU A 60 -8.86 13.28 -13.94
N ASP A 61 -8.04 13.28 -14.99
CA ASP A 61 -6.92 14.19 -15.15
C ASP A 61 -7.41 15.64 -15.39
N THR A 62 -7.84 16.24 -14.29
CA THR A 62 -8.40 17.60 -14.18
C THR A 62 -7.41 18.55 -13.52
N GLY A 63 -6.14 18.13 -13.46
CA GLY A 63 -5.06 18.93 -12.92
C GLY A 63 -4.83 20.23 -13.70
N PRO A 64 -4.08 21.19 -13.13
CA PRO A 64 -3.75 22.46 -13.79
C PRO A 64 -3.04 22.27 -15.14
N ARG A 65 -2.39 21.12 -15.33
CA ARG A 65 -1.86 20.64 -16.59
C ARG A 65 -2.40 19.24 -16.82
N PRO A 66 -3.34 19.05 -17.76
CA PRO A 66 -3.78 17.72 -18.14
C PRO A 66 -2.71 17.08 -19.04
N TYR A 67 -2.32 15.85 -18.71
CA TYR A 67 -1.43 14.97 -19.45
C TYR A 67 -2.17 13.82 -20.15
N GLY A 68 -3.49 13.69 -19.97
CA GLY A 68 -4.29 12.59 -20.51
C GLY A 68 -4.17 11.33 -19.65
N ASP A 69 -4.18 10.15 -20.30
CA ASP A 69 -3.94 8.89 -19.58
C ASP A 69 -2.46 8.79 -19.20
N VAL A 70 -2.15 9.15 -17.95
CA VAL A 70 -0.80 9.05 -17.37
C VAL A 70 -0.27 7.60 -17.40
N GLY A 71 -1.14 6.60 -17.49
CA GLY A 71 -0.75 5.21 -17.69
C GLY A 71 -0.13 4.95 -19.07
N GLU A 72 -0.60 5.64 -20.11
CA GLU A 72 -0.07 5.53 -21.47
C GLU A 72 1.13 6.46 -21.70
N GLU A 73 1.09 7.68 -21.13
CA GLU A 73 2.09 8.74 -21.35
C GLU A 73 3.06 8.90 -20.15
N HIS A 74 3.32 7.80 -19.44
CA HIS A 74 4.10 7.78 -18.19
C HIS A 74 5.46 8.48 -18.30
N ASP A 75 6.21 8.22 -19.36
CA ASP A 75 7.55 8.76 -19.54
C ASP A 75 7.53 10.28 -19.80
N ALA A 76 6.52 10.76 -20.53
CA ALA A 76 6.32 12.18 -20.77
C ALA A 76 5.94 12.93 -19.48
N TYR A 77 5.05 12.33 -18.67
CA TYR A 77 4.69 12.85 -17.35
C TYR A 77 5.91 12.96 -16.42
N LEU A 78 6.73 11.91 -16.32
CA LEU A 78 7.93 11.93 -15.48
C LEU A 78 8.99 12.93 -15.96
N ALA A 79 9.14 13.09 -17.28
CA ALA A 79 10.08 14.05 -17.84
C ALA A 79 9.70 15.50 -17.46
N ASP A 80 8.42 15.84 -17.46
CA ASP A 80 7.94 17.17 -17.06
C ASP A 80 8.11 17.42 -15.56
N GLN A 81 7.78 16.44 -14.71
CA GLN A 81 7.99 16.54 -13.26
C GLN A 81 9.48 16.64 -12.89
N GLY A 82 10.36 15.95 -13.63
CA GLY A 82 11.81 16.07 -13.48
C GLY A 82 12.35 17.46 -13.85
N ALA A 83 11.70 18.14 -14.79
CA ALA A 83 12.06 19.51 -15.18
C ALA A 83 11.66 20.54 -14.11
N GLU A 84 10.49 20.37 -13.47
CA GLU A 84 10.05 21.24 -12.37
C GLU A 84 10.88 21.04 -11.10
N ALA A 85 11.19 19.79 -10.73
CA ALA A 85 12.08 19.50 -9.58
C ALA A 85 13.49 20.07 -9.76
N GLY A 86 14.00 20.13 -11.01
CA GLY A 86 15.27 20.78 -11.34
C GLY A 86 15.22 22.30 -11.23
N ALA A 87 14.08 22.93 -11.55
CA ALA A 87 13.89 24.37 -11.45
C ALA A 87 13.82 24.84 -9.98
N ASP A 88 13.15 24.08 -9.12
CA ASP A 88 13.07 24.37 -7.68
C ASP A 88 14.42 24.20 -6.97
N ALA A 89 15.19 23.17 -7.35
CA ALA A 89 16.56 22.99 -6.86
C ALA A 89 17.50 24.14 -7.30
N ALA A 90 17.33 24.66 -8.52
CA ALA A 90 18.09 25.82 -9.01
C ALA A 90 17.67 27.14 -8.33
N ALA A 91 16.38 27.31 -8.02
CA ALA A 91 15.87 28.45 -7.28
C ALA A 91 16.39 28.48 -5.82
N ASP A 92 16.45 27.34 -5.14
CA ASP A 92 16.99 27.23 -3.77
C ASP A 92 18.52 27.45 -3.72
N ALA A 93 19.26 26.96 -4.73
CA ALA A 93 20.68 27.23 -4.87
C ALA A 93 20.98 28.74 -5.06
N SER A 94 20.13 29.47 -5.79
CA SER A 94 20.29 30.91 -6.01
C SER A 94 20.04 31.75 -4.74
N GLN A 95 19.13 31.33 -3.86
CA GLN A 95 18.88 32.00 -2.57
C GLN A 95 19.99 31.76 -1.55
N THR A 96 20.65 30.61 -1.61
CA THR A 96 21.77 30.26 -0.71
C THR A 96 23.04 31.06 -1.03
N GLY A 97 23.28 31.36 -2.31
CA GLY A 97 24.38 32.22 -2.76
C GLY A 97 24.26 33.68 -2.29
N ASP A 98 23.06 34.25 -2.31
CA ASP A 98 22.83 35.67 -1.99
C ASP A 98 22.90 35.97 -0.47
N ARG A 99 22.51 35.01 0.38
CA ARG A 99 22.64 35.14 1.86
C ARG A 99 24.10 35.20 2.32
N SER A 100 25.02 34.56 1.59
CA SER A 100 26.45 34.53 1.91
C SER A 100 27.19 35.83 1.54
N ALA A 101 26.69 36.57 0.53
CA ALA A 101 27.25 37.85 0.12
C ALA A 101 26.90 39.00 1.08
N ARG A 102 25.70 38.94 1.70
CA ARG A 102 25.22 40.01 2.61
C ARG A 102 25.95 40.04 3.96
N LYS A 103 26.41 38.89 4.47
CA LYS A 103 27.06 38.77 5.80
C LYS A 103 28.51 39.31 5.83
N ARG A 104 29.16 39.53 4.68
CA ARG A 104 30.55 40.03 4.61
C ARG A 104 30.66 41.56 4.56
N ARG A 105 29.56 42.30 4.44
CA ARG A 105 29.55 43.79 4.38
C ARG A 105 29.33 44.50 5.72
N GLY A 106 29.12 43.77 6.81
CA GLY A 106 28.81 44.35 8.12
C GLY A 106 29.91 44.30 9.18
N ARG A 107 31.16 43.93 8.81
CA ARG A 107 32.21 43.66 9.80
C ARG A 107 33.53 44.33 9.44
N THR A 108 33.51 45.66 9.39
CA THR A 108 34.70 46.51 9.50
C THR A 108 34.34 47.75 10.30
N ALA A 109 34.77 47.76 11.57
CA ALA A 109 35.18 48.90 12.40
C ALA A 109 34.95 48.56 13.89
N PRO A 110 35.69 49.14 14.84
CA PRO A 110 36.86 50.02 14.70
C PRO A 110 38.20 49.30 14.90
#